data_AF-A0A537L135-F1
#
_entry.id   AF-A0A537L135-F1
#
_cell.length_a   1.000
_cell.length_b   1.000
_cell.length_c   1.000
_cell.angle_alpha   90.00
_cell.angle_beta   90.00
_cell.angle_gamma   90.00
#
_symmetry.space_group_name_H-M   'P 1'
#
loop_
_entity.id
_entity.type
_entity.pdbx_description
1 polymer ?
#
loop_
_entity_poly.entity_id
_entity_poly.type
_entity_poly.pdbx_seq_one_letter_code
_entity_poly.pdbx_strand_id
1 'polypeptide(L)'
;MPNRRARTRTAAASFRSRYDQLERRRDELIARLSALGERAMSHPGHGRARTLLNSTFRKASLVQRAAVLQAADWLITVLDRATTML
;
A
#
# COMPACT_ATOMS: atom_id res chain seq x y z
N MET A 1 -9.10 41.52 3.07
CA MET A 1 -8.41 40.36 2.47
C MET A 1 -8.39 39.16 3.43
N PRO A 2 -9.49 38.44 3.66
CA PRO A 2 -9.51 37.29 4.58
C PRO A 2 -9.61 35.99 3.77
N ASN A 3 -8.51 35.27 3.49
CA ASN A 3 -8.66 33.83 3.19
C ASN A 3 -7.40 32.95 3.06
N ARG A 4 -6.19 33.46 3.27
CA ARG A 4 -4.99 32.62 3.08
C ARG A 4 -4.82 31.57 4.19
N ARG A 5 -5.19 31.89 5.44
CA ARG A 5 -5.02 31.01 6.61
C ARG A 5 -6.11 29.93 6.79
N ALA A 6 -7.29 30.10 6.21
CA ALA A 6 -8.35 29.09 6.26
C ALA A 6 -8.08 27.98 5.22
N ARG A 7 -7.68 28.39 4.01
CA ARG A 7 -7.39 27.49 2.88
C ARG A 7 -6.24 26.52 3.17
N THR A 8 -5.20 26.96 3.89
CA THR A 8 -4.06 26.12 4.28
C THR A 8 -4.42 25.04 5.30
N ARG A 9 -5.32 25.34 6.26
CA ARG A 9 -5.80 24.34 7.23
C ARG A 9 -6.64 23.24 6.58
N THR A 10 -7.55 23.61 5.68
CA THR A 10 -8.36 22.62 4.95
C THR A 10 -7.50 21.73 4.05
N ALA A 11 -6.51 22.31 3.37
CA ALA A 11 -5.56 21.55 2.56
C ALA A 11 -4.74 20.56 3.41
N ALA A 12 -4.22 20.98 4.56
CA ALA A 12 -3.48 20.12 5.48
C ALA A 12 -4.32 18.97 6.05
N ALA A 13 -5.59 19.22 6.39
CA ALA A 13 -6.52 18.19 6.85
C ALA A 13 -6.79 17.14 5.75
N SER A 14 -7.01 17.58 4.50
CA SER A 14 -7.21 16.68 3.36
C SER A 14 -5.97 15.83 3.05
N PHE A 15 -4.78 16.39 3.23
CA PHE A 15 -3.51 15.69 3.02
C PHE A 15 -3.29 14.59 4.07
N ARG A 16 -3.53 14.88 5.35
CA ARG A 16 -3.47 13.89 6.42
C ARG A 16 -4.47 12.75 6.19
N SER A 17 -5.71 13.07 5.83
CA SER A 17 -6.73 12.06 5.53
C SER A 17 -6.33 11.11 4.39
N ARG A 18 -5.73 11.64 3.30
CA ARG A 18 -5.20 10.82 2.20
C ARG A 18 -4.03 9.94 2.63
N TYR A 19 -3.14 10.48 3.45
CA TYR A 19 -2.03 9.73 4.01
C TYR A 19 -2.53 8.55 4.86
N ASP A 20 -3.45 8.81 5.78
CA ASP A 20 -4.02 7.79 6.67
C ASP A 20 -4.79 6.72 5.90
N GLN A 21 -5.45 7.10 4.79
CA GLN A 21 -6.09 6.13 3.90
C GLN A 21 -5.07 5.21 3.21
N LEU A 22 -3.94 5.75 2.75
CA LEU A 22 -2.88 4.95 2.13
C LEU A 22 -2.20 4.03 3.15
N GLU A 23 -1.99 4.47 4.39
CA GLU A 23 -1.46 3.61 5.46
C GLU A 23 -2.43 2.48 5.81
N ARG A 24 -3.73 2.77 5.98
CA ARG A 24 -4.73 1.72 6.22
C ARG A 24 -4.74 0.68 5.10
N ARG A 25 -4.73 1.13 3.84
CA ARG A 25 -4.69 0.22 2.70
C ARG A 25 -3.40 -0.58 2.62
N ARG A 26 -2.26 -0.01 3.03
CA ARG A 26 -1.01 -0.75 3.18
C ARG A 26 -1.17 -1.88 4.20
N ASP A 27 -1.74 -1.59 5.36
CA ASP A 27 -1.90 -2.57 6.44
C ASP A 27 -2.86 -3.71 6.03
N GLU A 28 -3.94 -3.39 5.31
CA GLU A 28 -4.83 -4.38 4.68
C GLU A 28 -4.08 -5.32 3.72
N LEU A 29 -3.20 -4.77 2.87
CA LEU A 29 -2.40 -5.58 1.94
C LEU A 29 -1.35 -6.44 2.65
N ILE A 30 -0.78 -5.95 3.75
CA ILE A 30 0.13 -6.75 4.59
C ILE A 30 -0.64 -7.91 5.22
N ALA A 31 -1.83 -7.66 5.77
CA ALA A 31 -2.67 -8.71 6.34
C ALA A 31 -3.05 -9.77 5.29
N ARG A 32 -3.46 -9.34 4.08
CA ARG A 32 -3.74 -10.25 2.96
C ARG A 32 -2.53 -11.08 2.58
N LEU A 33 -1.35 -10.46 2.44
CA LEU A 33 -0.13 -11.17 2.10
C LEU A 33 0.24 -12.22 3.15
N SER A 34 0.12 -11.89 4.45
CA SER A 34 0.36 -12.84 5.54
C SER A 34 -0.65 -13.99 5.55
N ALA A 35 -1.91 -13.73 5.18
CA ALA A 35 -2.96 -14.75 5.13
C ALA A 35 -2.75 -15.80 4.03
N LEU A 36 -1.93 -15.51 3.00
CA LEU A 36 -1.57 -16.50 1.98
C LEU A 36 -0.70 -17.66 2.52
N GLY A 37 -0.14 -17.50 3.72
CA GLY A 37 0.54 -18.55 4.46
C GLY A 37 1.84 -19.07 3.84
N GLU A 38 2.31 -20.21 4.36
CA GLU A 38 3.60 -20.83 4.05
C GLU A 38 3.82 -21.11 2.55
N ARG A 39 2.77 -21.48 1.81
CA ARG A 39 2.88 -21.78 0.36
C ARG A 39 3.23 -20.55 -0.47
N ALA A 40 2.72 -19.38 -0.10
CA ALA A 40 3.11 -18.14 -0.77
C ALA A 40 4.50 -17.69 -0.33
N MET A 41 4.93 -17.99 0.91
CA MET A 41 6.25 -17.58 1.42
C MET A 41 7.42 -18.18 0.64
N SER A 42 7.27 -19.37 0.07
CA SER A 42 8.28 -19.99 -0.79
C SER A 42 8.37 -19.34 -2.18
N HIS A 43 7.33 -18.62 -2.61
CA HIS A 43 7.33 -17.95 -3.90
C HIS A 43 8.12 -16.63 -3.85
N PRO A 44 9.06 -16.37 -4.78
CA PRO A 44 9.89 -15.16 -4.77
C PRO A 44 9.07 -13.86 -4.81
N GLY A 45 7.89 -13.91 -5.43
CA GLY A 45 6.94 -12.80 -5.46
C GLY A 45 6.44 -12.37 -4.07
N HIS A 46 6.39 -13.25 -3.06
CA HIS A 46 6.01 -12.85 -1.70
C HIS A 46 7.06 -11.91 -1.08
N GLY A 47 8.35 -12.21 -1.27
CA GLY A 47 9.43 -11.31 -0.85
C GLY A 47 9.30 -9.94 -1.53
N ARG A 48 8.98 -9.94 -2.83
CA ARG A 48 8.82 -8.71 -3.62
C ARG A 48 7.60 -7.88 -3.18
N ALA A 49 6.46 -8.50 -2.89
CA ALA A 49 5.27 -7.83 -2.35
C ALA A 49 5.59 -7.16 -1.00
N ARG A 50 6.34 -7.87 -0.13
CA ARG A 50 6.80 -7.34 1.15
C ARG A 50 7.72 -6.13 0.99
N THR A 51 8.65 -6.16 0.03
CA THR A 51 9.52 -5.02 -0.30
C THR A 51 8.71 -3.80 -0.77
N LEU A 52 7.70 -4.01 -1.62
CA LEU A 52 6.83 -2.92 -2.09
C LEU A 52 6.11 -2.25 -0.91
N LEU A 53 5.50 -3.03 -0.03
CA LEU A 53 4.70 -2.54 1.10
C LEU A 53 5.54 -1.90 2.22
N ASN A 54 6.75 -2.41 2.49
CA ASN A 54 7.57 -1.93 3.61
C ASN A 54 8.63 -0.91 3.21
N SER A 55 9.36 -1.17 2.12
CA SER A 55 10.51 -0.35 1.74
C SER A 55 10.13 0.69 0.70
N THR A 56 9.52 0.28 -0.41
CA THR A 56 9.21 1.17 -1.53
C THR A 56 8.12 2.18 -1.14
N PHE A 57 7.07 1.73 -0.46
CA PHE A 57 5.99 2.61 -0.01
C PHE A 57 6.48 3.71 0.95
N ARG A 58 7.33 3.37 1.92
CA ARG A 58 7.83 4.34 2.91
C ARG A 58 8.69 5.43 2.27
N LYS A 59 9.47 5.07 1.25
CA LYS A 59 10.36 5.99 0.51
C LYS A 59 9.66 6.78 -0.59
N ALA A 60 8.46 6.36 -1.00
CA ALA A 60 7.71 6.97 -2.10
C ALA A 60 7.01 8.27 -1.68
N SER A 61 6.89 9.20 -2.64
CA SER A 61 6.01 10.37 -2.52
C SER A 61 4.53 9.95 -2.41
N LEU A 62 3.64 10.84 -1.97
CA LEU A 62 2.23 10.50 -1.77
C LEU A 62 1.55 9.94 -3.03
N VAL A 63 1.86 10.49 -4.21
CA VAL A 63 1.33 10.01 -5.49
C VAL A 63 1.91 8.64 -5.84
N GLN A 64 3.21 8.46 -5.66
CA GLN A 64 3.88 7.18 -5.92
C GLN A 64 3.40 6.09 -4.94
N ARG A 65 3.06 6.43 -3.69
CA ARG A 65 2.52 5.48 -2.72
C ARG A 65 1.25 4.80 -3.24
N ALA A 66 0.34 5.54 -3.86
CA ALA A 66 -0.85 4.94 -4.48
C ALA A 66 -0.50 3.93 -5.57
N ALA A 67 0.47 4.26 -6.44
CA ALA A 67 0.95 3.34 -7.47
C ALA A 67 1.66 2.11 -6.89
N VAL A 68 2.44 2.28 -5.81
CA VAL A 68 3.10 1.18 -5.10
C VAL A 68 2.06 0.23 -4.49
N LEU A 69 1.00 0.76 -3.87
CA LEU A 69 -0.09 -0.07 -3.35
C LEU A 69 -0.82 -0.83 -4.45
N GLN A 70 -1.07 -0.20 -5.60
CA GLN A 70 -1.70 -0.87 -6.74
C GLN A 70 -0.83 -2.01 -7.28
N ALA A 71 0.47 -1.78 -7.41
CA ALA A 71 1.41 -2.83 -7.84
C ALA A 71 1.50 -3.98 -6.83
N ALA A 72 1.51 -3.67 -5.53
CA ALA A 72 1.52 -4.68 -4.48
C ALA A 72 0.22 -5.52 -4.47
N ASP A 73 -0.94 -4.88 -4.61
CA ASP A 73 -2.25 -5.54 -4.67
C ASP A 73 -2.36 -6.49 -5.87
N TRP A 74 -1.92 -6.04 -7.05
CA TRP A 74 -1.84 -6.90 -8.23
C TRP A 74 -0.93 -8.12 -7.98
N LEU A 75 0.26 -7.91 -7.40
CA LEU A 75 1.20 -8.99 -7.13
C LEU A 75 0.64 -9.99 -6.10
N ILE A 76 -0.01 -9.51 -5.03
CA ILE A 76 -0.68 -10.35 -4.03
C ILE A 76 -1.78 -11.18 -4.70
N THR A 77 -2.58 -10.58 -5.59
CA THR A 77 -3.63 -11.28 -6.34
C THR A 77 -3.05 -12.37 -7.24
N VAL A 78 -1.92 -12.11 -7.90
CA VAL A 78 -1.23 -13.11 -8.73
C VAL A 78 -0.69 -14.26 -7.86
N LEU A 79 -0.11 -13.96 -6.70
CA LEU A 79 0.38 -14.95 -5.75
C LEU A 79 -0.76 -15.84 -5.24
N ASP A 80 -1.87 -15.23 -4.83
CA ASP A 80 -3.06 -15.94 -4.35
C ASP A 80 -3.55 -16.95 -5.39
N ARG A 81 -3.68 -16.52 -6.66
CA ARG A 81 -4.08 -17.41 -7.76
C ARG A 81 -3.06 -18.51 -8.03
N ALA A 82 -1.77 -18.19 -8.03
CA ALA A 82 -0.71 -19.16 -8.28
C ALA A 82 -0.64 -20.24 -7.20
N THR A 83 -0.92 -19.88 -5.93
CA THR A 83 -0.91 -20.82 -4.80
C THR A 83 -2.21 -21.58 -4.60
N THR A 84 -3.33 -21.06 -5.11
CA THR A 84 -4.65 -21.73 -5.08
C THR A 84 -4.77 -22.81 -6.16
N MET A 85 -4.02 -22.69 -7.26
CA MET A 85 -4.01 -23.66 -8.36
C MET A 85 -2.99 -24.81 -8.16
N LEU A 86 -2.30 -24.86 -7.01
CA LEU A 86 -1.34 -25.90 -6.60
C LEU A 86 -1.91 -26.71 -5.42
#